data_AF-A0A0K8RH92-F1
#
_entry.id   AF-A0A0K8RH92-F1
#
_cell.length_a   1.000
_cell.length_b   1.000
_cell.length_c   1.000
_cell.angle_alpha   90.00
_cell.angle_beta   90.00
_cell.angle_gamma   90.00
#
_symmetry.space_group_name_H-M   'P 1'
#
loop_
_entity.id
_entity.type
_entity.pdbx_description
1 polymer ?
#
loop_
_entity_poly.entity_id
_entity_poly.type
_entity_poly.pdbx_seq_one_letter_code
_entity_poly.pdbx_strand_id
1 'polypeptide(L)' 'MRVLTIVMASLLLLESLYSVEGAPGRRPPYTKGTVCRQPCDIKSPHCKKPCPHCKGGIWKAYVCDY' A
#
# COMPACT_ATOMS: atom_id res chain seq x y z
N MET A 1 11.73 -40.72 3.96
CA MET A 1 10.53 -40.36 3.18
C MET A 1 9.75 -39.18 3.78
N ARG A 2 9.35 -39.22 5.07
CA ARG A 2 8.47 -38.19 5.68
C ARG A 2 9.10 -36.80 5.87
N VAL A 3 10.42 -36.74 6.10
CA VAL A 3 11.13 -35.47 6.27
C VAL A 3 11.14 -34.67 4.96
N LEU A 4 11.43 -35.34 3.85
CA LEU A 4 11.41 -34.71 2.51
C LEU A 4 10.03 -34.16 2.18
N THR A 5 8.95 -34.88 2.48
CA THR A 5 7.59 -34.39 2.23
C THR A 5 7.24 -33.16 3.06
N ILE A 6 7.70 -33.07 4.32
CA ILE A 6 7.46 -31.92 5.18
C ILE A 6 8.25 -30.70 4.69
N VAL A 7 9.50 -30.88 4.29
CA VAL A 7 10.34 -29.80 3.74
C VAL A 7 9.72 -29.25 2.45
N MET A 8 9.29 -30.12 1.54
CA MET A 8 8.65 -29.70 0.28
C MET A 8 7.32 -28.97 0.53
N ALA A 9 6.48 -29.48 1.45
CA ALA A 9 5.22 -28.82 1.80
C ALA A 9 5.44 -27.43 2.43
N SER A 10 6.49 -27.28 3.25
CA SER A 10 6.85 -26.01 3.86
C SER A 10 7.35 -24.99 2.83
N LEU A 11 8.17 -25.43 1.87
CA LEU A 11 8.60 -24.57 0.76
C LEU A 11 7.43 -24.08 -0.09
N LEU A 12 6.51 -24.98 -0.47
CA LEU A 12 5.31 -24.64 -1.24
C LEU A 12 4.42 -23.62 -0.53
N LEU A 13 4.23 -23.76 0.78
CA LEU A 13 3.49 -22.80 1.58
C LEU A 13 4.18 -21.43 1.59
N LEU A 14 5.51 -21.41 1.75
CA LEU A 14 6.28 -20.16 1.79
C LEU A 14 6.20 -19.39 0.46
N GLU A 15 6.31 -20.08 -0.69
CA GLU A 15 6.18 -19.45 -2.01
C GLU A 15 4.76 -18.93 -2.28
N SER A 16 3.74 -19.66 -1.81
CA SER A 16 2.34 -19.23 -1.93
C SER A 16 2.06 -17.96 -1.13
N LEU A 17 2.59 -17.87 0.10
CA LEU A 17 2.46 -16.70 0.96
C LEU A 17 3.25 -15.52 0.39
N TYR A 18 4.47 -15.76 -0.09
CA TYR A 18 5.29 -14.73 -0.72
C TYR A 18 4.62 -14.16 -1.98
N SER A 19 3.93 -14.99 -2.76
CA SER A 19 3.16 -14.52 -3.93
C SER A 19 1.95 -13.67 -3.55
N VAL A 20 1.32 -13.97 -2.41
CA VAL A 20 0.18 -13.20 -1.90
C VAL A 20 0.61 -11.87 -1.28
N GLU A 21 1.75 -11.83 -0.57
CA GLU A 21 2.29 -10.59 0.02
C GLU A 21 3.03 -9.73 -1.00
N GLY A 22 3.63 -10.34 -2.03
CA GLY A 22 4.30 -9.66 -3.14
C GLY A 22 3.35 -9.09 -4.19
N ALA A 23 2.07 -9.47 -4.18
CA ALA A 23 1.06 -8.76 -4.95
C ALA A 23 1.03 -7.33 -4.43
N PRO A 24 1.39 -6.30 -5.24
CA PRO A 24 1.45 -4.92 -4.78
C PRO A 24 0.08 -4.55 -4.24
N GLY A 25 -0.03 -4.60 -2.90
CA GLY A 25 -1.32 -4.63 -2.24
C GLY A 25 -2.06 -3.38 -2.59
N ARG A 26 -3.13 -3.52 -3.39
CA ARG A 26 -4.26 -2.59 -3.64
C ARG A 26 -4.02 -1.11 -3.30
N ARG A 27 -2.84 -0.56 -3.57
CA ARG A 27 -2.60 0.87 -3.48
C ARG A 27 -3.16 1.36 -4.80
N PRO A 28 -4.27 2.11 -4.79
CA PRO A 28 -4.79 2.64 -6.02
C PRO A 28 -3.62 3.34 -6.73
N PRO A 29 -3.39 3.05 -8.03
CA PRO A 29 -2.33 3.71 -8.76
C PRO A 29 -2.51 5.21 -8.52
N TYR A 30 -1.48 5.85 -7.97
CA TYR A 30 -1.51 7.28 -7.67
C TYR A 30 -1.94 7.98 -8.96
N THR A 31 -3.19 8.42 -8.98
CA THR A 31 -3.78 9.03 -10.16
C THR A 31 -3.07 10.37 -10.31
N LYS A 32 -2.07 10.42 -11.20
CA LYS A 32 -1.21 11.60 -11.47
C LYS A 32 -1.98 12.83 -12.00
N GLY A 33 -3.31 12.85 -11.90
CA GLY A 33 -4.17 13.69 -12.72
C GLY A 33 -4.84 14.88 -12.03
N THR A 34 -4.67 15.12 -10.73
CA THR A 34 -5.38 16.22 -10.07
C THR A 34 -4.45 17.00 -9.14
N VAL A 35 -4.55 18.34 -9.16
CA VAL A 35 -3.83 19.27 -8.26
C VAL A 35 -4.01 18.87 -6.79
N CYS A 36 -5.16 18.26 -6.50
CA CYS A 36 -5.46 17.58 -5.25
C CYS A 36 -5.23 16.08 -5.42
N ARG A 37 -4.75 15.40 -4.39
CA ARG A 37 -4.17 14.04 -4.33
C ARG A 37 -2.64 13.95 -4.36
N GLN A 38 -1.95 15.08 -4.17
CA GLN A 38 -0.53 15.03 -3.82
C GLN A 38 -0.34 14.34 -2.47
N PRO A 39 0.70 13.50 -2.31
CA PRO A 39 1.00 12.90 -1.01
C PRO A 39 1.29 13.99 0.02
N CYS A 40 0.75 13.82 1.22
CA CYS A 40 0.93 14.73 2.34
C CYS A 40 1.23 13.97 3.62
N ASP A 41 1.95 14.63 4.53
CA ASP A 41 2.16 14.12 5.89
C ASP A 41 1.13 14.76 6.82
N ILE A 42 0.49 13.96 7.68
CA ILE A 42 -0.45 14.45 8.69
C ILE A 42 0.25 15.34 9.73
N LYS A 43 1.54 15.11 9.99
CA LYS A 43 2.34 15.90 10.94
C LYS A 43 2.85 17.21 10.33
N SER A 44 2.98 17.27 9.01
CA SER A 44 3.44 18.42 8.25
C SER A 44 2.67 18.52 6.93
N PRO A 45 1.46 19.10 6.94
CA PRO A 45 0.65 19.19 5.73
C PRO A 45 1.27 20.20 4.77
N HIS A 46 1.99 19.71 3.76
CA HIS A 46 2.52 20.51 2.65
C HIS A 46 1.44 20.89 1.60
N CYS A 47 0.18 20.74 1.97
CA CYS A 47 -0.98 20.98 1.11
C CYS A 47 -1.21 22.49 0.91
N LYS A 48 -1.43 22.90 -0.35
CA LYS A 48 -1.68 24.29 -0.74
C LYS A 48 -3.08 24.43 -1.35
N LYS A 49 -3.65 25.64 -1.31
CA LYS A 49 -4.91 25.94 -2.02
C LYS A 49 -4.77 25.53 -3.50
N PRO A 50 -5.75 24.82 -4.09
CA PRO A 50 -7.15 24.70 -3.66
C PRO A 50 -7.48 23.61 -2.62
N CYS A 51 -6.52 22.76 -2.23
CA CYS A 51 -6.75 21.64 -1.33
C CYS A 51 -5.87 21.74 -0.08
N PRO A 52 -6.35 22.39 1.00
CA PRO A 52 -5.56 22.66 2.19
C PRO A 52 -5.53 21.47 3.17
N HIS A 53 -6.38 20.47 2.99
CA HIS A 53 -6.55 19.39 3.97
C HIS A 53 -5.76 18.15 3.59
N CYS A 54 -4.99 17.60 4.52
CA CYS A 54 -4.38 16.28 4.36
C CYS A 54 -5.35 15.22 4.88
N LYS A 55 -5.96 14.43 3.98
CA LYS A 55 -6.91 13.38 4.33
C LYS A 55 -6.35 12.01 3.98
N GLY A 56 -6.45 11.08 4.92
CA GLY A 56 -6.02 9.69 4.78
C GLY A 56 -6.61 8.84 5.90
N GLY A 57 -6.17 7.60 6.02
CA GLY A 57 -6.61 6.72 7.08
C GLY A 57 -5.91 5.37 7.08
N ILE A 58 -6.33 4.46 7.96
CA ILE A 58 -5.70 3.14 8.16
C ILE A 58 -5.64 2.33 6.85
N TRP A 59 -6.56 2.58 5.93
CA TRP A 59 -6.66 1.91 4.63
C TRP A 59 -6.53 2.85 3.42
N LYS A 60 -6.19 4.12 3.63
CA LYS A 60 -6.07 5.13 2.57
C LYS A 60 -4.78 5.93 2.72
N ALA A 61 -4.01 6.05 1.65
CA ALA A 61 -2.84 6.92 1.63
C ALA A 61 -3.25 8.36 1.98
N TYR A 62 -2.42 9.03 2.78
CA TYR A 62 -2.60 10.44 3.10
C TYR A 62 -2.31 11.30 1.87
N VAL A 63 -3.33 12.02 1.42
CA VAL A 63 -3.24 12.87 0.25
C VAL A 63 -3.95 14.20 0.48
N CYS A 64 -3.51 15.25 -0.22
CA CYS A 64 -4.16 16.55 -0.17
C CYS A 64 -5.55 16.46 -0.80
N ASP A 65 -6.56 16.94 -0.10
CA ASP A 65 -7.97 16.92 -0.48
C ASP A 65 -8.61 18.28 -0.15
N TYR A 66 -9.79 18.52 -0.73
CA TYR A 66 -10.54 19.76 -0.57
C TYR A 66 -11.02 20.00 0.86
#